data_AF-D0UN45-F1
#
_entry.id   AF-D0UN45-F1
#
_cell.length_a   1.000
_cell.length_b   1.000
_cell.length_c   1.000
_cell.angle_alpha   90.00
_cell.angle_beta   90.00
_cell.angle_gamma   90.00
#
_symmetry.space_group_name_H-M   'P 1'
#
loop_
_entity.id
_entity.type
_entity.pdbx_description
1 polymer ?
#
loop_
_entity_poly.entity_id
_entity_poly.type
_entity_poly.pdbx_seq_one_letter_code
_entity_poly.pdbx_strand_id
1 'polypeptide(L)'
;EIDAREDSFRSTIESGQMLLDSNHESAAEIQEKLEVLSEEKVQLLDLWEERRVLYEQCMDLQLFYRDTEQADTWMAKQEAFLSNDDLGDSLDSVEALIK
;
A
#
# COMPACT_ATOMS: atom_id res chain seq x y z
N GLU A 1 5.80 -0.68 -14.84
CA GLU A 1 5.76 -1.89 -15.70
C GLU A 1 4.41 -2.07 -16.37
N ILE A 2 3.28 -2.14 -15.63
CA ILE A 2 1.94 -2.23 -16.23
C ILE A 2 1.67 -1.04 -17.17
N ASP A 3 1.80 0.19 -16.67
CA ASP A 3 1.62 1.40 -17.50
C ASP A 3 2.60 1.48 -18.67
N ALA A 4 3.83 1.00 -18.47
CA ALA A 4 4.85 1.01 -19.52
C ALA A 4 4.53 0.06 -20.68
N ARG A 5 3.65 -0.92 -20.48
CA ARG A 5 3.20 -1.87 -21.50
C ARG A 5 1.88 -1.47 -22.15
N GLU A 6 1.27 -0.36 -21.74
CA GLU A 6 -0.03 0.09 -22.25
C GLU A 6 -0.01 0.27 -23.77
N ASP A 7 1.06 0.87 -24.30
CA ASP A 7 1.23 1.06 -25.75
C ASP A 7 1.30 -0.27 -26.52
N SER A 8 1.91 -1.30 -25.92
CA SER A 8 1.98 -2.63 -26.54
C SER A 8 0.61 -3.31 -26.58
N PHE A 9 -0.19 -3.19 -25.51
CA PHE A 9 -1.58 -3.66 -25.51
C PHE A 9 -2.40 -2.95 -26.58
N ARG A 10 -2.34 -1.61 -26.60
CA ARG A 10 -3.07 -0.80 -27.57
C ARG A 10 -2.70 -1.15 -29.01
N SER A 11 -1.40 -1.23 -29.33
CA SER A 11 -0.94 -1.59 -30.67
C SER A 11 -1.38 -3.00 -31.09
N THR A 12 -1.40 -3.95 -30.15
CA THR A 12 -1.87 -5.33 -30.42
C THR A 12 -3.37 -5.35 -30.73
N ILE A 13 -4.18 -4.61 -29.96
CA ILE A 13 -5.63 -4.50 -30.18
C ILE A 13 -5.91 -3.81 -31.52
N GLU A 14 -5.24 -2.69 -31.81
CA GLU A 14 -5.37 -1.97 -33.09
C GLU A 14 -5.02 -2.89 -34.28
N SER A 15 -3.92 -3.63 -34.19
CA SER A 15 -3.50 -4.56 -35.25
C SER A 15 -4.50 -5.71 -35.44
N GLY A 16 -5.01 -6.27 -34.34
CA GLY A 16 -6.04 -7.31 -34.39
C GLY A 16 -7.34 -6.80 -35.03
N GLN A 17 -7.78 -5.59 -34.66
CA GLN A 17 -8.98 -4.98 -35.25
C GLN A 17 -8.82 -4.75 -36.76
N MET A 18 -7.65 -4.30 -37.21
CA MET A 18 -7.38 -4.17 -38.65
C MET A 18 -7.49 -5.50 -39.41
N LEU A 19 -7.06 -6.61 -38.81
CA LEU A 19 -7.20 -7.93 -39.42
C LEU A 19 -8.67 -8.37 -39.51
N LEU A 20 -9.46 -8.08 -38.47
CA LEU A 20 -10.91 -8.33 -38.47
C LEU A 20 -11.62 -7.51 -39.55
N ASP A 21 -11.30 -6.23 -39.67
CA ASP A 21 -11.88 -5.31 -40.66
C ASP A 21 -11.52 -5.72 -42.09
N SER A 22 -10.36 -6.37 -42.29
CA SER A 22 -9.95 -6.94 -43.58
C SER A 22 -10.60 -8.28 -43.92
N ASN A 23 -11.46 -8.80 -43.04
CA ASN A 23 -12.10 -10.11 -43.14
C ASN A 23 -11.09 -11.26 -43.33
N HIS A 24 -10.00 -11.21 -42.53
CA HIS A 24 -8.92 -12.19 -42.55
C HIS A 24 -9.43 -13.62 -42.33
N GLU A 25 -8.79 -14.62 -42.94
CA GLU A 25 -9.24 -16.03 -42.92
C GLU A 25 -9.42 -16.59 -41.49
N SER A 26 -8.60 -16.11 -40.54
CA SER A 26 -8.65 -16.46 -39.12
C SER A 26 -9.43 -15.46 -38.25
N ALA A 27 -10.36 -14.68 -38.80
CA ALA A 27 -11.06 -13.62 -38.05
C ALA A 27 -11.73 -14.12 -36.75
N ALA A 28 -12.31 -15.31 -36.76
CA ALA A 28 -12.93 -15.89 -35.56
C ALA A 28 -11.91 -16.12 -34.43
N GLU A 29 -10.74 -16.67 -34.75
CA GLU A 29 -9.66 -16.89 -33.78
C GLU A 29 -9.08 -15.55 -33.27
N ILE A 30 -8.91 -14.58 -34.16
CA ILE A 30 -8.40 -13.25 -33.81
C ILE A 30 -9.37 -12.56 -32.84
N GLN A 31 -10.67 -12.61 -33.10
CA GLN A 31 -11.70 -12.04 -32.22
C GLN A 31 -11.64 -12.67 -30.82
N GLU A 32 -11.58 -14.00 -30.73
CA GLU A 32 -11.48 -14.72 -29.46
C GLU A 32 -10.22 -14.29 -28.69
N LYS A 33 -9.07 -14.18 -29.35
CA LYS A 33 -7.82 -13.76 -28.70
C LYS A 33 -7.85 -12.31 -28.22
N LEU A 34 -8.51 -11.42 -28.95
CA LEU A 34 -8.67 -10.01 -28.52
C LEU A 34 -9.60 -9.89 -27.31
N GLU A 35 -10.67 -10.68 -27.27
CA GLU A 35 -11.57 -10.75 -26.11
C GLU A 35 -10.82 -11.24 -24.87
N VAL A 36 -10.09 -12.36 -24.98
CA VAL A 36 -9.26 -12.89 -23.89
C VAL A 36 -8.23 -11.86 -23.42
N LEU A 37 -7.53 -11.20 -24.35
CA LEU A 37 -6.53 -10.17 -24.01
C LEU A 37 -7.15 -9.01 -23.22
N SER A 38 -8.35 -8.58 -23.61
CA SER A 38 -9.07 -7.50 -22.93
C SER A 38 -9.50 -7.92 -21.53
N GLU A 39 -10.02 -9.14 -21.38
CA GLU A 39 -10.42 -9.69 -20.07
C GLU A 39 -9.23 -9.85 -19.12
N GLU A 40 -8.12 -10.43 -19.61
CA GLU A 40 -6.89 -10.58 -18.83
C GLU A 40 -6.32 -9.22 -18.38
N LYS A 41 -6.40 -8.20 -19.24
CA LYS A 41 -5.96 -6.84 -18.89
C LYS A 41 -6.80 -6.25 -17.76
N VAL A 42 -8.13 -6.41 -17.80
CA VAL A 42 -9.02 -5.94 -16.73
C VAL A 42 -8.70 -6.66 -15.43
N GLN A 43 -8.60 -7.99 -15.46
CA GLN A 43 -8.27 -8.78 -14.27
C GLN A 43 -6.92 -8.40 -13.66
N LEU A 44 -5.92 -8.10 -14.49
CA LEU A 44 -4.62 -7.64 -14.04
C LEU A 44 -4.72 -6.31 -13.28
N LEU A 45 -5.48 -5.36 -13.81
CA LEU A 45 -5.66 -4.04 -13.19
C LEU A 45 -6.43 -4.14 -11.86
N ASP A 46 -7.47 -4.96 -11.82
CA ASP A 46 -8.24 -5.21 -10.60
C ASP A 46 -7.36 -5.83 -9.49
N LEU A 47 -6.57 -6.86 -9.84
CA LEU A 47 -5.64 -7.50 -8.90
C LEU A 47 -4.55 -6.53 -8.42
N TRP A 48 -4.07 -5.67 -9.31
CA TRP A 48 -3.08 -4.66 -8.96
C TRP A 48 -3.65 -3.66 -7.94
N GLU A 49 -4.89 -3.20 -8.12
CA GLU A 49 -5.52 -2.27 -7.19
C GLU A 49 -5.82 -2.93 -5.84
N GLU A 50 -6.33 -4.17 -5.83
CA GLU A 50 -6.53 -4.94 -4.60
C GLU A 50 -5.20 -5.06 -3.82
N ARG A 51 -4.12 -5.36 -4.53
CA ARG A 51 -2.78 -5.46 -3.92
C ARG A 51 -2.30 -4.12 -3.39
N ARG A 52 -2.56 -3.02 -4.09
CA ARG A 52 -2.18 -1.67 -3.65
C ARG A 52 -2.89 -1.33 -2.34
N VAL A 53 -4.20 -1.53 -2.26
CA VAL A 53 -4.99 -1.29 -1.05
C VAL A 53 -4.49 -2.14 0.12
N LEU A 54 -4.18 -3.41 -0.11
CA LEU A 54 -3.62 -4.27 0.94
C LEU A 54 -2.30 -3.73 1.48
N TYR A 55 -1.41 -3.23 0.62
CA TYR A 55 -0.14 -2.65 1.08
C TYR A 55 -0.31 -1.33 1.80
N GLU A 56 -1.27 -0.49 1.39
CA GLU A 56 -1.64 0.73 2.14
C GLU A 56 -2.12 0.37 3.55
N GLN A 57 -3.03 -0.61 3.67
CA GLN A 57 -3.52 -1.09 4.98
C GLN A 57 -2.41 -1.69 5.85
N CYS A 58 -1.50 -2.47 5.26
CA CYS A 58 -0.35 -3.01 5.97
C CYS A 58 0.58 -1.90 6.47
N MET A 59 0.80 -0.86 5.66
CA MET A 59 1.61 0.29 6.04
C MET A 59 0.99 1.03 7.22
N ASP A 60 -0.31 1.35 7.14
CA ASP A 60 -1.03 2.01 8.22
C ASP A 60 -0.97 1.22 9.53
N LEU A 61 -1.10 -0.11 9.45
CA LEU A 61 -0.98 -0.98 10.61
C LEU A 61 0.42 -0.95 11.23
N GLN A 62 1.48 -0.92 10.41
CA GLN A 62 2.86 -0.82 10.93
C GLN A 62 3.12 0.55 11.58
N LEU A 63 2.59 1.63 11.01
CA LEU A 63 2.66 2.96 11.61
C LEU A 63 1.95 2.99 12.96
N PHE A 64 0.75 2.40 13.05
CA PHE A 64 0.01 2.29 14.30
C PHE A 64 0.79 1.54 15.39
N TYR A 65 1.40 0.39 15.06
CA TYR A 65 2.20 -0.35 16.04
C TYR A 65 3.41 0.44 16.53
N ARG A 66 4.14 1.09 15.61
CA ARG A 66 5.28 1.94 15.97
C ARG A 66 4.85 3.08 16.91
N ASP A 67 3.76 3.74 16.58
CA ASP A 67 3.27 4.90 17.35
C ASP A 67 2.77 4.46 18.74
N THR A 68 2.14 3.29 18.84
CA THR A 68 1.72 2.69 20.11
C THR A 68 2.93 2.30 20.97
N GLU A 69 3.94 1.64 20.39
CA GLU A 69 5.17 1.29 21.10
C GLU A 69 5.92 2.53 21.62
N GLN A 70 5.93 3.61 20.84
CA GLN A 70 6.49 4.88 21.26
C GLN A 70 5.72 5.49 22.43
N ALA A 71 4.38 5.45 22.38
CA ALA A 71 3.53 5.93 23.47
C ALA A 71 3.74 5.11 24.75
N ASP A 72 3.76 3.78 24.65
CA ASP A 72 4.00 2.87 25.78
C ASP A 72 5.37 3.14 26.41
N THR A 73 6.41 3.31 25.59
CA THR A 73 7.75 3.65 26.08
C THR A 73 7.78 4.99 26.81
N TRP A 74 7.04 5.98 26.32
CA TRP A 74 6.95 7.30 26.97
C TRP A 74 6.18 7.23 28.30
N MET A 75 5.06 6.51 28.33
CA MET A 75 4.28 6.29 29.54
C MET A 75 5.07 5.52 30.59
N ALA A 76 5.77 4.45 30.22
CA ALA A 76 6.60 3.68 31.14
C ALA A 76 7.72 4.53 31.78
N LYS A 77 8.31 5.46 31.01
CA LYS A 77 9.29 6.41 31.56
C LYS A 77 8.66 7.38 32.56
N GLN A 78 7.45 7.88 32.25
CA GLN A 78 6.73 8.78 33.14
C GLN A 78 6.29 8.07 34.42
N GLU A 79 5.77 6.84 34.32
CA GLU A 79 5.41 6.01 35.47
C GLU A 79 6.63 5.70 36.35
N ALA A 80 7.77 5.35 35.75
CA ALA A 80 9.00 5.12 36.50
C ALA A 80 9.50 6.38 37.22
N PHE A 81 9.38 7.56 36.59
CA PHE A 81 9.70 8.83 37.23
C PHE A 81 8.77 9.14 38.41
N LEU A 82 7.45 8.96 38.24
CA LEU A 82 6.46 9.20 39.29
C LEU A 82 6.50 8.19 40.44
N SER A 83 6.90 6.95 40.17
CA SER A 83 7.07 5.90 41.17
C SER A 83 8.35 6.09 42.01
N ASN A 84 9.18 7.07 41.69
CA ASN A 84 10.35 7.38 42.50
C ASN A 84 9.92 8.15 43.76
N ASP A 85 9.88 7.45 44.90
CA ASP A 85 9.56 8.01 46.22
C ASP A 85 10.70 8.85 46.84
N ASP A 86 11.80 9.08 46.10
CA ASP A 86 12.90 9.92 46.57
C ASP A 86 12.55 11.41 46.45
N LEU A 87 11.90 11.92 47.50
CA LEU A 87 11.44 13.31 47.62
C LEU A 87 12.58 14.31 47.87
N GLY A 88 13.83 13.85 47.97
CA GLY A 88 14.97 14.67 48.34
C GLY A 88 14.95 15.06 49.84
N ASP A 89 16.13 15.29 50.40
CA ASP A 89 16.35 15.59 51.82
C ASP A 89 16.49 17.09 52.12
N SER A 90 16.33 17.94 51.10
CA SER A 90 16.42 19.40 51.19
C SER A 90 15.28 20.12 50.48
N LEU A 91 15.02 21.38 50.89
CA LEU A 91 14.02 22.23 50.24
C LEU A 91 14.33 22.43 48.74
N ASP A 92 15.61 22.61 48.39
CA ASP A 92 16.06 22.79 47.00
C ASP A 92 15.85 21.52 46.16
N SER A 93 16.04 20.32 46.74
CA SER A 93 15.77 19.06 46.04
C SER A 93 14.27 18.82 45.83
N VAL A 94 13.43 19.23 46.79
CA VAL A 94 11.96 19.18 46.64
C VAL A 94 11.48 20.18 45.59
N GLU A 95 12.03 21.40 45.57
CA GLU A 95 11.68 22.43 44.57
C GLU A 95 12.09 22.01 43.15
N ALA A 96 13.19 21.28 43.00
CA ALA A 96 13.63 20.70 41.72
C ALA A 96 12.73 19.57 41.22
N LEU A 97 12.06 18.84 42.11
CA LEU A 97 11.10 17.77 41.75
C LEU A 97 9.73 18.30 41.30
N ILE A 98 9.38 19.54 41.69
CA ILE A 98 8.09 20.18 41.35
C ILE A 98 8.13 20.86 39.97
N LYS A 99 9.33 21.13 39.44
CA LYS A 99 9.55 21.83 38.17
C LYS A 99 9.67 20.89 36.97
#